data_AF-A0A6A6DC42-F1
#
_entry.id   AF-A0A6A6DC42-F1
#
_cell.length_a   1.000
_cell.length_b   1.000
_cell.length_c   1.000
_cell.angle_alpha   90.00
_cell.angle_beta   90.00
_cell.angle_gamma   90.00
#
_symmetry.space_group_name_H-M   'P 1'
#
loop_
_entity.id
_entity.type
_entity.pdbx_description
1 polymer ?
#
loop_
_entity_poly.entity_id
_entity_poly.type
_entity_poly.pdbx_seq_one_letter_code
_entity_poly.pdbx_strand_id
1 'polypeptide(L)' 'MEWPSRSPDLNPIENVWRLLKARIGRRFPKTDAEVRQYLLEEWDKLDLDDFRKYVGSMPDRCRAVIAANGGHTKW' A
#
# COMPACT_ATOMS: atom_id res chain seq x y z
N MET A 1 0.26 -19.85 -0.19
CA MET A 1 0.32 -18.99 1.00
C MET A 1 -1.12 -18.77 1.44
N GLU A 2 -1.46 -19.14 2.67
CA GLU A 2 -2.80 -18.86 3.21
C GLU A 2 -2.85 -17.40 3.67
N TRP A 3 -3.88 -16.67 3.25
CA TRP A 3 -4.12 -15.30 3.71
C TRP A 3 -5.04 -15.32 4.92
N PRO A 4 -4.61 -14.84 6.09
CA PRO A 4 -5.48 -14.78 7.25
C PRO A 4 -6.61 -13.78 7.01
N SER A 5 -7.82 -14.14 7.43
CA SER A 5 -8.99 -13.26 7.30
C SER A 5 -8.79 -12.00 8.15
N ARG A 6 -9.27 -10.85 7.66
CA ARG A 6 -9.21 -9.54 8.35
C ARG A 6 -7.79 -9.05 8.69
N SER A 7 -6.78 -9.42 7.91
CA SER A 7 -5.40 -8.92 8.04
C SER A 7 -5.01 -7.96 6.90
N PRO A 8 -5.57 -6.73 6.87
CA PRO A 8 -5.12 -5.71 5.92
C PRO A 8 -3.68 -5.26 6.19
N ASP A 9 -3.22 -5.38 7.44
CA ASP A 9 -1.86 -5.07 7.88
C ASP A 9 -0.80 -5.93 7.19
N LEU A 10 -1.17 -7.14 6.77
CA LEU A 10 -0.33 -8.00 5.95
C LEU A 10 -0.37 -7.63 4.47
N ASN A 11 -1.34 -6.85 3.99
CA ASN A 11 -1.53 -6.57 2.55
C ASN A 11 -0.61 -5.45 2.06
N PRO A 12 0.45 -5.75 1.26
CA PRO A 12 1.37 -4.72 0.79
C PRO A 12 0.69 -3.68 -0.10
N ILE A 13 -0.43 -4.03 -0.76
CA ILE A 13 -1.15 -3.15 -1.69
C ILE A 13 -1.70 -1.90 -1.02
N GLU A 14 -2.02 -1.96 0.29
CA GLU A 14 -2.50 -0.79 1.03
C GLU A 14 -1.46 0.33 1.04
N ASN A 15 -0.18 -0.04 1.06
CA ASN A 15 0.89 0.94 0.97
C ASN A 15 1.01 1.56 -0.41
N VAL A 16 0.74 0.77 -1.46
CA VAL A 16 0.73 1.23 -2.86
C VAL A 16 -0.42 2.21 -3.05
N TRP A 17 -1.60 1.90 -2.54
CA TRP A 17 -2.74 2.82 -2.56
C TRP A 17 -2.44 4.13 -1.81
N ARG A 18 -1.75 4.05 -0.66
CA ARG A 18 -1.31 5.25 0.06
C ARG A 18 -0.33 6.08 -0.76
N LEU A 19 0.63 5.45 -1.44
CA LEU A 19 1.60 6.12 -2.31
C LEU A 19 0.90 6.83 -3.47
N LEU A 20 0.01 6.13 -4.18
CA LEU A 20 -0.75 6.70 -5.31
C LEU A 20 -1.61 7.88 -4.87
N LYS A 21 -2.34 7.75 -3.75
CA LYS A 21 -3.13 8.86 -3.19
C LYS A 21 -2.26 10.08 -2.89
N ALA A 22 -1.04 9.88 -2.35
CA ALA A 22 -0.12 10.97 -2.09
C ALA A 22 0.41 11.63 -3.38
N ARG A 23 0.75 10.85 -4.42
CA ARG A 23 1.20 11.37 -5.72
C ARG A 23 0.10 12.14 -6.45
N ILE A 24 -1.10 11.55 -6.54
CA ILE A 24 -2.29 12.19 -7.14
C ILE A 24 -2.65 13.48 -6.37
N GLY A 25 -2.64 13.44 -5.04
CA GLY A 25 -2.94 14.61 -4.21
C GLY A 25 -2.01 15.82 -4.46
N ARG A 26 -0.74 15.58 -4.75
CA ARG A 26 0.24 16.63 -5.12
C ARG A 26 -0.04 17.29 -6.48
N ARG A 27 -0.89 16.67 -7.31
CA ARG A 27 -1.33 17.23 -8.60
C ARG A 27 -2.60 18.07 -8.47
N PHE A 28 -3.18 18.14 -7.26
CA PHE A 28 -4.36 18.94 -6.94
C PHE A 28 -5.53 18.77 -7.93
N PRO A 29 -5.96 17.53 -8.24
CA PRO A 29 -7.09 17.31 -9.14
C PRO A 29 -8.35 18.02 -8.62
N LYS A 30 -9.15 18.56 -9.53
CA LYS A 30 -10.39 19.28 -9.26
C LYS A 30 -11.62 18.49 -9.70
N THR A 31 -11.44 17.46 -10.51
CA THR A 31 -12.51 16.65 -11.08
C THR A 31 -12.21 15.16 -10.97
N ASP A 32 -13.26 14.33 -10.98
CA ASP A 32 -13.09 12.87 -11.01
C ASP A 32 -12.41 12.39 -12.30
N ALA A 33 -12.50 13.15 -13.39
CA ALA A 33 -11.81 12.84 -14.64
C ALA A 33 -10.29 13.00 -14.47
N GLU A 34 -9.85 14.10 -13.87
CA GLU A 34 -8.43 14.31 -13.53
C GLU A 34 -7.92 13.27 -12.53
N VAL A 35 -8.72 12.89 -11.53
CA VAL A 35 -8.33 11.82 -10.59
C VAL A 35 -8.08 10.51 -11.34
N ARG A 36 -8.98 10.11 -12.25
CA ARG A 36 -8.80 8.88 -13.05
C ARG A 36 -7.59 8.96 -13.97
N GLN A 37 -7.41 10.09 -14.65
CA GLN A 37 -6.25 10.30 -15.52
C GLN A 37 -4.94 10.24 -14.73
N TYR A 38 -4.84 10.98 -13.63
CA TYR A 38 -3.64 11.02 -12.81
C TYR A 38 -3.36 9.68 -12.14
N LEU A 39 -4.40 8.91 -11.79
CA LEU A 39 -4.22 7.55 -11.29
C LEU A 39 -3.50 6.67 -12.31
N LEU A 40 -3.93 6.67 -13.57
CA LEU A 40 -3.26 5.89 -14.63
C LEU A 40 -1.83 6.37 -14.85
N GLU A 41 -1.63 7.68 -14.97
CA GLU A 41 -0.30 8.25 -15.19
C GLU A 41 0.68 8.00 -14.03
N GLU A 42 0.21 8.07 -12.77
CA GLU A 42 1.05 7.80 -11.60
C GLU A 42 1.27 6.30 -11.37
N TRP A 43 0.32 5.46 -11.80
CA TRP A 43 0.45 4.00 -11.80
C TRP A 43 1.57 3.56 -12.74
N ASP A 44 1.59 4.07 -13.96
CA ASP A 44 2.60 3.74 -14.97
C ASP A 44 4.02 4.19 -14.59
N LYS A 45 4.13 5.16 -13.66
CA LYS A 45 5.41 5.64 -13.11
C LYS A 45 5.89 4.83 -11.90
N LEU A 46 5.12 3.88 -11.39
CA LEU A 46 5.57 3.05 -10.28
C LEU A 46 6.70 2.13 -10.77
N ASP A 47 7.78 2.09 -10.01
CA ASP A 47 8.91 1.21 -10.29
C ASP A 47 9.13 0.19 -9.16
N LEU A 48 10.08 -0.72 -9.34
CA LEU A 48 10.40 -1.73 -8.32
C LEU A 48 10.86 -1.11 -6.99
N ASP A 49 11.48 0.07 -7.01
CA ASP A 49 11.98 0.72 -5.80
C ASP A 49 10.82 1.23 -4.93
N ASP A 50 9.72 1.67 -5.54
CA ASP A 50 8.49 2.00 -4.83
C ASP A 50 7.96 0.81 -4.01
N PHE A 51 8.09 -0.41 -4.53
CA PHE A 51 7.59 -1.64 -3.87
C PHE A 51 8.60 -2.29 -2.92
N ARG A 52 9.92 -2.20 -3.20
CA ARG A 52 10.97 -2.89 -2.44
C ARG A 52 10.87 -2.66 -0.93
N LYS A 53 10.59 -1.42 -0.52
CA LYS A 53 10.43 -1.09 0.91
C LYS A 53 9.20 -1.75 1.54
N TYR A 54 8.12 -1.93 0.79
CA TYR A 54 6.89 -2.54 1.29
C TYR A 54 7.04 -4.06 1.38
N VAL A 55 7.59 -4.68 0.34
CA VAL A 55 7.90 -6.12 0.34
C VAL A 55 8.95 -6.45 1.41
N GLY A 56 9.99 -5.63 1.53
CA GLY A 56 11.03 -5.79 2.56
C GLY A 56 10.50 -5.69 3.99
N SER A 57 9.36 -5.02 4.22
CA SER A 57 8.73 -4.93 5.55
C SER A 57 7.88 -6.15 5.92
N MET A 58 7.60 -7.07 4.99
CA MET A 58 6.72 -8.22 5.23
C MET A 58 7.19 -9.15 6.35
N PRO A 59 8.48 -9.50 6.48
CA PRO A 59 8.96 -10.30 7.60
C PRO A 59 8.67 -9.65 8.96
N ASP A 60 8.81 -8.33 9.07
CA ASP A 60 8.51 -7.59 10.30
C ASP A 60 7.01 -7.54 10.60
N ARG A 61 6.17 -7.38 9.58
CA ARG A 61 4.70 -7.44 9.71
C ARG A 61 4.25 -8.80 10.23
N CYS A 62 4.74 -9.88 9.63
CA CYS A 62 4.44 -11.24 10.06
C CYS A 62 4.89 -11.47 11.52
N ARG A 63 6.11 -11.04 11.89
CA ARG A 63 6.58 -11.11 13.27
C ARG A 63 5.68 -10.33 14.24
N ALA A 64 5.23 -9.14 13.85
CA ALA A 64 4.33 -8.34 14.67
C ALA A 64 2.98 -9.03 14.90
N VAL A 65 2.40 -9.66 13.86
CA VAL A 65 1.14 -10.42 13.98
C VAL A 65 1.32 -11.63 14.90
N ILE A 66 2.45 -12.35 14.77
CA ILE A 66 2.77 -13.48 15.66
C ILE A 66 2.90 -13.00 17.11
N ALA A 67 3.61 -11.90 17.35
CA ALA A 67 3.76 -11.31 18.69
C ALA A 67 2.42 -10.80 19.26
N ALA A 68 1.51 -10.35 18.40
CA ALA A 68 0.15 -9.97 18.77
C ALA A 68 -0.82 -11.16 18.87
N ASN A 69 -0.34 -12.41 18.73
CA ASN A 69 -1.14 -13.63 18.72
C ASN A 69 -2.31 -13.56 17.72
N GLY A 70 -2.05 -13.05 16.52
CA GLY A 70 -3.06 -12.85 15.46
C GLY A 70 -3.88 -11.55 15.59
N GLY A 71 -3.62 -10.73 16.62
CA GLY A 71 -4.25 -9.43 16.81
C GLY A 71 -3.73 -8.34 15.86
N HIS A 72 -4.36 -7.16 15.94
CA HIS A 72 -3.99 -5.99 15.13
C HIS A 72 -2.58 -5.49 15.43
N THR A 73 -1.89 -5.05 14.36
CA THR A 73 -0.56 -4.46 14.45
C THR A 73 -0.57 -3.00 14.01
N LYS A 74 0.59 -2.33 14.09
CA LYS A 74 0.76 -0.93 13.66
C LYS A 74 0.79 -0.74 12.13
N TRP A 75 0.71 -1.83 11.37
CA TRP A 75 0.99 -1.88 9.94
C TRP A 75 -0.24 -1.77 9.05
#